data_AF-A0A858BYG8-F1
#
_entry.id   AF-A0A858BYG8-F1
#
_cell.length_a   1.000
_cell.length_b   1.000
_cell.length_c   1.000
_cell.angle_alpha   90.00
_cell.angle_beta   90.00
_cell.angle_gamma   90.00
#
_symmetry.space_group_name_H-M   'P 1'
#
loop_
_entity.id
_entity.type
_entity.pdbx_description
1 polymer ?
#
loop_
_entity_poly.entity_id
_entity_poly.type
_entity_poly.pdbx_seq_one_letter_code
_entity_poly.pdbx_strand_id
1 'polypeptide(L)'
;MGTGKTALVLGGGGAKGAYEIGVWQALNELGVDIHIVTGTSIGAVNGALVAQNDFEAAKSSWSEIKESTITELTEREELRQILERYIKEDVIRRGPVEYGLVTVEFPSFKEHCTFLADMPEGELLDYILASAACFPIIQPYEIDNKKFIDGAYFDNLPVEMALEKGAEHVIAVDLEAIGLLRKATWKDSPRLTIIASAWNLGKFWAFEPENVKRILRLGYLDTMKAFGAFSGKKYTFLRGQFAGERLEEADAAAAAFELDPAIVYSKEVLDQKLLEAVNQETSRQWKEDVKSKVKRFLTDGPGTLLEEEILAKRYVVRNGILW
;
A
#
# COMPACT_ATOMS: atom_id res chain seq x y z
N MET A 1 18.56 16.02 8.10
CA MET A 1 17.97 15.43 6.90
C MET A 1 18.14 16.43 5.76
N GLY A 2 18.33 15.98 4.52
CA GLY A 2 18.68 16.87 3.40
C GLY A 2 17.58 17.88 3.08
N THR A 3 17.95 19.04 2.56
CA THR A 3 17.07 20.19 2.24
C THR A 3 16.20 20.01 0.99
N GLY A 4 16.02 18.77 0.52
CA GLY A 4 15.37 18.47 -0.75
C GLY A 4 13.88 18.16 -0.61
N LYS A 5 13.09 18.45 -1.65
CA LYS A 5 11.65 18.17 -1.64
C LYS A 5 11.37 16.68 -1.67
N THR A 6 10.57 16.20 -0.71
CA THR A 6 10.08 14.82 -0.67
C THR A 6 8.69 14.73 -1.30
N ALA A 7 8.52 13.80 -2.24
CA ALA A 7 7.23 13.45 -2.81
C ALA A 7 6.71 12.12 -2.26
N LEU A 8 5.40 12.07 -1.99
CA LEU A 8 4.65 10.83 -1.79
C LEU A 8 3.83 10.54 -3.05
N VAL A 9 4.11 9.43 -3.73
CA VAL A 9 3.44 9.01 -4.96
C VAL A 9 2.52 7.85 -4.62
N LEU A 10 1.22 8.01 -4.87
CA LEU A 10 0.18 7.08 -4.47
C LEU A 10 -0.44 6.40 -5.69
N GLY A 11 -0.55 5.08 -5.64
CA GLY A 11 -0.95 4.26 -6.76
C GLY A 11 -2.46 4.10 -6.89
N GLY A 12 -2.95 3.79 -8.09
CA GLY A 12 -4.31 3.28 -8.24
C GLY A 12 -4.44 1.86 -7.71
N GLY A 13 -5.62 1.51 -7.17
CA GLY A 13 -5.83 0.19 -6.55
C GLY A 13 -7.16 -0.06 -5.84
N GLY A 14 -8.11 0.88 -5.89
CA GLY A 14 -9.43 0.72 -5.29
C GLY A 14 -9.34 0.46 -3.78
N ALA A 15 -10.00 -0.59 -3.30
CA ALA A 15 -10.02 -0.99 -1.89
C ALA A 15 -8.64 -1.18 -1.27
N LYS A 16 -7.62 -1.48 -2.08
CA LYS A 16 -6.23 -1.62 -1.62
C LYS A 16 -5.64 -0.32 -1.06
N GLY A 17 -6.24 0.84 -1.38
CA GLY A 17 -5.76 2.15 -0.96
C GLY A 17 -5.70 2.36 0.56
N ALA A 18 -6.36 1.54 1.39
CA ALA A 18 -6.19 1.61 2.83
C ALA A 18 -4.74 1.30 3.27
N TYR A 19 -3.98 0.55 2.46
CA TYR A 19 -2.55 0.35 2.64
C TYR A 19 -1.78 1.69 2.63
N GLU A 20 -2.14 2.62 1.73
CA GLU A 20 -1.50 3.93 1.61
C GLU A 20 -1.72 4.81 2.85
N ILE A 21 -2.88 4.69 3.50
CA ILE A 21 -3.13 5.37 4.78
C ILE A 21 -2.21 4.84 5.88
N GLY A 22 -1.94 3.54 5.89
CA GLY A 22 -0.95 2.93 6.76
C GLY A 22 0.47 3.45 6.51
N VAL A 23 0.82 3.59 5.23
CA VAL A 23 2.10 4.21 4.83
C VAL A 23 2.19 5.64 5.37
N TRP A 24 1.17 6.45 5.11
CA TRP A 24 1.15 7.85 5.56
C TRP A 24 1.23 7.96 7.09
N GLN A 25 0.55 7.07 7.83
CA GLN A 25 0.67 7.00 9.28
C GLN A 25 2.13 6.82 9.72
N ALA A 26 2.82 5.83 9.15
CA ALA A 26 4.21 5.55 9.50
C ALA A 26 5.14 6.72 9.12
N LEU A 27 4.92 7.37 7.97
CA LEU A 27 5.70 8.54 7.56
C LEU A 27 5.53 9.72 8.54
N ASN A 28 4.31 9.98 9.01
CA ASN A 28 4.04 11.00 10.03
C ASN A 28 4.78 10.68 11.35
N GLU A 29 4.71 9.43 11.82
CA GLU A 29 5.40 9.01 13.05
C GLU A 29 6.93 9.04 12.93
N LEU A 30 7.47 8.83 11.72
CA LEU A 30 8.90 8.95 11.41
C LEU A 30 9.36 10.40 11.22
N GLY A 31 8.44 11.38 11.21
CA GLY A 31 8.75 12.79 10.99
C GLY A 31 9.20 13.10 9.56
N VAL A 32 8.63 12.40 8.57
CA VAL A 32 8.91 12.65 7.15
C VAL A 32 8.01 13.76 6.62
N ASP A 33 8.62 14.91 6.30
CA ASP A 33 7.90 16.04 5.70
C ASP A 33 7.61 15.80 4.20
N ILE A 34 6.32 15.73 3.84
CA ILE A 34 5.85 15.58 2.46
C ILE A 34 5.62 16.96 1.86
N HIS A 35 6.20 17.21 0.68
CA HIS A 35 6.13 18.50 -0.02
C HIS A 35 5.32 18.43 -1.31
N ILE A 36 5.25 17.23 -1.91
CA ILE A 36 4.56 16.96 -3.16
C ILE A 36 3.78 15.67 -2.97
N VAL A 37 2.55 15.62 -3.45
CA VAL A 37 1.73 14.41 -3.52
C VAL A 37 1.18 14.27 -4.92
N THR A 38 1.40 13.12 -5.53
CA THR A 38 0.83 12.78 -6.84
C THR A 38 0.10 11.46 -6.74
N GLY A 39 -1.11 11.38 -7.28
CA GLY A 39 -1.94 10.19 -7.13
C GLY A 39 -2.72 9.79 -8.38
N THR A 40 -3.01 8.50 -8.50
CA THR A 40 -3.90 7.97 -9.54
C THR A 40 -5.06 7.23 -8.88
N SER A 41 -6.30 7.46 -9.33
CA SER A 41 -7.48 6.75 -8.83
C SER A 41 -7.66 6.89 -7.31
N ILE A 42 -7.71 5.79 -6.55
CA ILE A 42 -7.73 5.85 -5.08
C ILE A 42 -6.53 6.62 -4.49
N GLY A 43 -5.37 6.58 -5.15
CA GLY A 43 -4.20 7.37 -4.78
C GLY A 43 -4.43 8.87 -4.96
N ALA A 44 -5.29 9.28 -5.89
CA ALA A 44 -5.71 10.70 -6.01
C ALA A 44 -6.59 11.11 -4.83
N VAL A 45 -7.55 10.27 -4.43
CA VAL A 45 -8.40 10.49 -3.23
C VAL A 45 -7.55 10.60 -1.97
N ASN A 46 -6.71 9.60 -1.72
CA ASN A 46 -5.80 9.58 -0.57
C ASN A 46 -4.80 10.73 -0.64
N GLY A 47 -4.33 11.09 -1.82
CA GLY A 47 -3.37 12.17 -1.99
C GLY A 47 -3.94 13.54 -1.63
N ALA A 48 -5.23 13.78 -1.89
CA ALA A 48 -5.90 15.00 -1.47
C ALA A 48 -6.00 15.09 0.06
N LEU A 49 -6.27 13.96 0.72
CA LEU A 49 -6.30 13.87 2.19
C LEU A 49 -4.91 14.07 2.82
N VAL A 50 -3.85 13.54 2.19
CA VAL A 50 -2.46 13.80 2.58
C VAL A 50 -2.12 15.28 2.43
N ALA A 51 -2.47 15.90 1.29
CA ALA A 51 -2.19 17.31 1.04
C ALA A 51 -2.99 18.25 1.98
N GLN A 52 -4.18 17.83 2.40
CA GLN A 52 -4.96 18.50 3.45
C GLN A 52 -4.30 18.38 4.83
N ASN A 53 -3.46 17.36 5.03
CA ASN A 53 -2.78 17.03 6.28
C ASN A 53 -3.74 16.77 7.46
N ASP A 54 -4.85 16.07 7.19
CA ASP A 54 -5.83 15.65 8.21
C ASP A 54 -5.95 14.12 8.23
N PHE A 55 -5.13 13.49 9.08
CA PHE A 55 -5.07 12.03 9.20
C PHE A 55 -6.35 11.43 9.80
N GLU A 56 -7.07 12.16 10.67
CA GLU A 56 -8.32 11.68 11.25
C GLU A 56 -9.46 11.70 10.22
N ALA A 57 -9.51 12.73 9.36
CA ALA A 57 -10.42 12.77 8.22
C ALA A 57 -10.18 11.57 7.29
N ALA A 58 -8.92 11.24 6.99
CA ALA A 58 -8.60 10.09 6.16
C ALA A 58 -9.02 8.75 6.77
N LYS A 59 -8.76 8.52 8.06
CA LYS A 59 -9.23 7.29 8.73
C LYS A 59 -10.76 7.19 8.76
N SER A 60 -11.42 8.32 8.95
CA SER A 60 -12.87 8.41 9.01
C SER A 60 -13.50 8.16 7.64
N SER A 61 -12.94 8.73 6.55
CA SER A 61 -13.41 8.49 5.19
C SER A 61 -13.34 7.01 4.81
N TRP A 62 -12.23 6.33 5.14
CA TRP A 62 -12.07 4.89 4.89
C TRP A 62 -13.00 3.99 5.72
N SER A 63 -13.57 4.51 6.81
CA SER A 63 -14.58 3.79 7.60
C SER A 63 -15.99 3.93 7.02
N GLU A 64 -16.23 4.96 6.19
CA GLU A 64 -17.53 5.22 5.55
C GLU A 64 -17.64 4.64 4.13
N ILE A 65 -16.52 4.51 3.40
CA ILE A 65 -16.49 3.93 2.06
C ILE A 65 -16.79 2.42 2.13
N LYS A 66 -17.80 1.97 1.38
CA LYS A 66 -18.23 0.57 1.32
C LYS A 66 -18.21 0.05 -0.11
N GLU A 67 -18.27 -1.27 -0.30
CA GLU A 67 -18.35 -1.89 -1.62
C GLU A 67 -19.57 -1.38 -2.41
N SER A 68 -20.71 -1.18 -1.74
CA SER A 68 -21.93 -0.61 -2.31
C SER A 68 -21.83 0.88 -2.69
N THR A 69 -20.66 1.50 -2.57
CA THR A 69 -20.41 2.88 -3.01
C THR A 69 -19.73 2.91 -4.39
N ILE A 70 -19.39 1.75 -4.97
CA ILE A 70 -18.53 1.65 -6.17
C ILE A 70 -19.15 0.87 -7.36
N THR A 71 -20.21 0.07 -7.17
CA THR A 71 -20.80 -0.85 -8.16
C THR A 71 -22.14 -0.48 -8.87
N GLU A 72 -22.75 0.69 -8.71
CA GLU A 72 -23.98 1.09 -9.45
C GLU A 72 -24.00 2.58 -9.87
N LEU A 73 -24.64 2.89 -11.01
CA LEU A 73 -24.71 4.23 -11.63
C LEU A 73 -25.30 5.33 -10.73
N THR A 74 -25.99 4.97 -9.64
CA THR A 74 -26.50 5.87 -8.58
C THR A 74 -25.43 6.29 -7.56
N GLU A 75 -24.26 5.65 -7.56
CA GLU A 75 -23.28 5.72 -6.46
C GLU A 75 -22.15 6.74 -6.67
N ARG A 76 -22.01 7.33 -7.87
CA ARG A 76 -21.15 8.52 -8.06
C ARG A 76 -21.54 9.63 -7.09
N GLU A 77 -22.83 9.78 -6.83
CA GLU A 77 -23.37 10.78 -5.92
C GLU A 77 -23.05 10.43 -4.46
N GLU A 78 -23.11 9.16 -4.07
CA GLU A 78 -22.73 8.75 -2.70
C GLU A 78 -21.23 8.90 -2.45
N LEU A 79 -20.39 8.45 -3.40
CA LEU A 79 -18.95 8.66 -3.32
C LEU A 79 -18.64 10.15 -3.28
N ARG A 80 -19.25 10.95 -4.16
CA ARG A 80 -19.10 12.40 -4.17
C ARG A 80 -19.47 13.00 -2.82
N GLN A 81 -20.61 12.64 -2.22
CA GLN A 81 -21.02 13.13 -0.91
C GLN A 81 -20.03 12.76 0.21
N ILE A 82 -19.47 11.55 0.18
CA ILE A 82 -18.41 11.15 1.13
C ILE A 82 -17.17 12.03 0.92
N LEU A 83 -16.70 12.17 -0.33
CA LEU A 83 -15.53 12.99 -0.64
C LEU A 83 -15.74 14.46 -0.27
N GLU A 84 -16.91 15.04 -0.56
CA GLU A 84 -17.29 16.41 -0.18
C GLU A 84 -17.27 16.62 1.35
N ARG A 85 -17.60 15.59 2.14
CA ARG A 85 -17.52 15.67 3.61
C ARG A 85 -16.08 15.79 4.09
N TYR A 86 -15.15 15.04 3.51
CA TYR A 86 -13.79 14.88 4.04
C TYR A 86 -12.70 15.69 3.35
N ILE A 87 -12.86 15.99 2.06
CA ILE A 87 -11.90 16.74 1.24
C ILE A 87 -12.36 18.19 1.14
N LYS A 88 -11.50 19.10 1.60
CA LYS A 88 -11.75 20.55 1.64
C LYS A 88 -10.73 21.26 0.74
N GLU A 89 -11.17 21.55 -0.49
CA GLU A 89 -10.32 22.17 -1.51
C GLU A 89 -9.65 23.47 -1.03
N ASP A 90 -10.38 24.31 -0.29
CA ASP A 90 -9.87 25.57 0.23
C ASP A 90 -8.73 25.37 1.25
N VAL A 91 -8.77 24.28 2.02
CA VAL A 91 -7.69 23.89 2.94
C VAL A 91 -6.47 23.41 2.14
N ILE A 92 -6.68 22.54 1.15
CA ILE A 92 -5.59 21.98 0.33
C ILE A 92 -4.89 23.09 -0.46
N ARG A 93 -5.63 24.01 -1.08
CA ARG A 93 -5.07 25.14 -1.85
C ARG A 93 -4.25 26.12 -1.01
N ARG A 94 -4.60 26.28 0.28
CA ARG A 94 -3.83 27.11 1.23
C ARG A 94 -2.67 26.35 1.88
N GLY A 95 -2.66 25.03 1.76
CA GLY A 95 -1.65 24.15 2.32
C GLY A 95 -0.30 24.27 1.60
N PRO A 96 0.80 23.84 2.25
CA PRO A 96 2.13 23.91 1.66
C PRO A 96 2.46 22.74 0.71
N VAL A 97 1.57 21.75 0.61
CA VAL A 97 1.80 20.52 -0.16
C VAL A 97 1.26 20.68 -1.57
N GLU A 98 2.12 20.50 -2.57
CA GLU A 98 1.71 20.48 -3.98
C GLU A 98 0.95 19.18 -4.26
N TYR A 99 -0.30 19.27 -4.67
CA TYR A 99 -1.13 18.11 -5.01
C TYR A 99 -1.34 18.00 -6.52
N GLY A 100 -1.21 16.79 -7.06
CA GLY A 100 -1.54 16.50 -8.45
C GLY A 100 -2.11 15.10 -8.66
N LEU A 101 -2.77 14.91 -9.79
CA LEU A 101 -3.39 13.64 -10.17
C LEU A 101 -3.29 13.37 -11.66
N VAL A 102 -3.56 12.12 -12.03
CA VAL A 102 -3.56 11.66 -13.43
C VAL A 102 -4.98 11.34 -13.89
N THR A 103 -5.36 11.84 -15.07
CA THR A 103 -6.55 11.43 -15.82
C THR A 103 -6.19 11.14 -17.28
N VAL A 104 -7.08 10.48 -18.01
CA VAL A 104 -6.91 10.21 -19.44
C VAL A 104 -8.19 10.59 -20.18
N GLU A 105 -8.10 11.47 -21.19
CA GLU A 105 -9.23 11.80 -22.07
C GLU A 105 -9.69 10.56 -22.84
N PHE A 106 -11.00 10.36 -22.96
CA PHE A 106 -11.62 9.25 -23.68
C PHE A 106 -12.57 9.78 -24.77
N PRO A 107 -12.52 9.26 -26.01
CA PRO A 107 -11.79 8.07 -26.47
C PRO A 107 -10.40 8.35 -27.07
N SER A 108 -9.86 9.56 -26.96
CA SER A 108 -8.57 9.94 -27.56
C SER A 108 -7.35 9.26 -26.89
N PHE A 109 -7.50 8.83 -25.62
CA PHE A 109 -6.44 8.35 -24.75
C PHE A 109 -5.31 9.37 -24.51
N LYS A 110 -5.63 10.66 -24.64
CA LYS A 110 -4.68 11.73 -24.30
C LYS A 110 -4.52 11.79 -22.78
N GLU A 111 -3.29 11.75 -22.30
CA GLU A 111 -2.94 11.83 -20.88
C GLU A 111 -3.03 13.26 -20.33
N HIS A 112 -3.35 13.36 -19.04
CA HIS A 112 -3.42 14.61 -18.30
C HIS A 112 -2.83 14.41 -16.90
N CYS A 113 -1.61 14.91 -16.68
CA CYS A 113 -1.00 15.02 -15.35
C CYS A 113 -1.24 16.44 -14.83
N THR A 114 -2.24 16.62 -13.96
CA THR A 114 -2.74 17.96 -13.57
C THR A 114 -2.46 18.24 -12.11
N PHE A 115 -1.81 19.36 -11.82
CA PHE A 115 -1.65 19.85 -10.44
C PHE A 115 -2.84 20.74 -10.05
N LEU A 116 -3.15 20.79 -8.74
CA LEU A 116 -4.24 21.60 -8.19
C LEU A 116 -4.16 23.08 -8.60
N ALA A 117 -2.94 23.62 -8.71
CA ALA A 117 -2.70 24.99 -9.14
C ALA A 117 -3.26 25.30 -10.55
N ASP A 118 -3.38 24.27 -11.40
CA ASP A 118 -3.87 24.37 -12.77
C ASP A 118 -5.37 24.00 -12.90
N MET A 119 -6.00 23.52 -11.82
CA MET A 119 -7.44 23.20 -11.78
C MET A 119 -8.26 24.45 -11.46
N PRO A 120 -9.42 24.67 -12.13
CA PRO A 120 -10.36 25.71 -11.73
C PRO A 120 -10.78 25.56 -10.26
N GLU A 121 -11.03 26.70 -9.60
CA GLU A 121 -11.45 26.71 -8.20
C GLU A 121 -12.86 26.12 -8.07
N GLY A 122 -13.02 25.19 -7.13
CA GLY A 122 -14.25 24.45 -6.87
C GLY A 122 -14.39 23.13 -7.63
N GLU A 123 -13.43 22.77 -8.49
CA GLU A 123 -13.49 21.58 -9.34
C GLU A 123 -12.61 20.42 -8.87
N LEU A 124 -11.89 20.52 -7.74
CA LEU A 124 -10.96 19.45 -7.30
C LEU A 124 -11.64 18.07 -7.25
N LEU A 125 -12.86 18.01 -6.74
CA LEU A 125 -13.59 16.74 -6.63
C LEU A 125 -13.95 16.15 -8.00
N ASP A 126 -14.26 16.99 -8.99
CA ASP A 126 -14.54 16.53 -10.35
C ASP A 126 -13.30 15.88 -10.98
N TYR A 127 -12.11 16.46 -10.77
CA TYR A 127 -10.85 15.87 -11.22
C TYR A 127 -10.50 14.57 -10.48
N ILE A 128 -10.77 14.49 -9.17
CA ILE A 128 -10.59 13.25 -8.39
C ILE A 128 -11.53 12.15 -8.89
N LEU A 129 -12.81 12.46 -9.09
CA LEU A 129 -13.80 11.50 -9.61
C LEU A 129 -13.45 11.05 -11.03
N ALA A 130 -12.92 11.94 -11.87
CA ALA A 130 -12.37 11.60 -13.17
C ALA A 130 -11.17 10.66 -13.08
N SER A 131 -10.25 10.90 -12.14
CA SER A 131 -9.09 10.02 -11.91
C SER A 131 -9.49 8.64 -11.39
N ALA A 132 -10.64 8.51 -10.74
CA ALA A 132 -11.20 7.25 -10.25
C ALA A 132 -12.19 6.56 -11.23
N ALA A 133 -12.39 7.11 -12.43
CA ALA A 133 -13.34 6.59 -13.43
C ALA A 133 -12.81 5.33 -14.15
N CYS A 134 -12.74 4.21 -13.43
CA CYS A 134 -12.23 2.92 -13.89
C CYS A 134 -13.14 2.23 -14.92
N PHE A 135 -13.11 2.68 -16.17
CA PHE A 135 -13.85 2.06 -17.28
C PHE A 135 -13.46 0.57 -17.46
N PRO A 136 -14.37 -0.36 -17.84
CA PRO A 136 -15.82 -0.20 -18.01
C PRO A 136 -16.65 -0.32 -16.72
N ILE A 137 -16.02 -0.46 -15.54
CA ILE A 137 -16.71 -0.63 -14.25
C ILE A 137 -17.39 0.69 -13.87
N ILE A 138 -16.61 1.77 -13.84
CA ILE A 138 -17.08 3.13 -13.62
C ILE A 138 -17.03 3.84 -14.98
N GLN A 139 -18.15 4.43 -15.37
CA GLN A 139 -18.25 5.13 -16.67
C GLN A 139 -17.23 6.29 -16.74
N PRO A 140 -16.91 6.81 -17.93
CA PRO A 140 -16.11 8.03 -18.06
C PRO A 140 -16.78 9.23 -17.37
N TYR A 141 -15.98 10.07 -16.72
CA TYR A 141 -16.44 11.29 -16.05
C TYR A 141 -16.36 12.49 -17.01
N GLU A 142 -17.32 13.41 -16.98
CA GLU A 142 -17.35 14.54 -17.91
C GLU A 142 -16.95 15.84 -17.20
N ILE A 143 -15.93 16.53 -17.72
CA ILE A 143 -15.47 17.86 -17.29
C ILE A 143 -15.40 18.72 -18.55
N ASP A 144 -16.05 19.88 -18.58
CA ASP A 144 -16.06 20.80 -19.73
C ASP A 144 -16.37 20.14 -21.09
N ASN A 145 -17.39 19.27 -21.14
CA ASN A 145 -17.79 18.49 -22.32
C ASN A 145 -16.74 17.50 -22.84
N LYS A 146 -15.68 17.25 -22.07
CA LYS A 146 -14.68 16.21 -22.34
C LYS A 146 -14.85 15.07 -21.36
N LYS A 147 -14.68 13.84 -21.85
CA LYS A 147 -14.78 12.64 -21.03
C LYS A 147 -13.40 12.18 -20.61
N PHE A 148 -13.27 11.79 -19.36
CA PHE A 148 -12.06 11.31 -18.74
C PHE A 148 -12.28 9.93 -18.10
N ILE A 149 -11.26 9.10 -18.15
CA ILE A 149 -11.18 7.82 -17.46
C ILE A 149 -9.97 7.82 -16.51
N ASP A 150 -9.91 6.77 -15.70
CA ASP A 150 -8.87 6.54 -14.70
C ASP A 150 -7.45 6.73 -15.25
N GLY A 151 -6.60 7.40 -14.47
CA GLY A 151 -5.21 7.66 -14.81
C GLY A 151 -4.36 6.39 -14.98
N ALA A 152 -4.80 5.25 -14.43
CA ALA A 152 -4.12 3.96 -14.52
C ALA A 152 -3.96 3.46 -15.97
N TYR A 153 -4.74 4.01 -16.91
CA TYR A 153 -4.60 3.79 -18.35
C TYR A 153 -3.35 4.43 -18.96
N PHE A 154 -2.71 5.36 -18.26
CA PHE A 154 -1.47 6.02 -18.66
C PHE A 154 -0.33 5.72 -17.69
N ASP A 155 -0.50 6.07 -16.40
CA ASP A 155 0.48 5.81 -15.34
C ASP A 155 -0.21 5.62 -13.99
N ASN A 156 -0.19 4.38 -13.50
CA ASN A 156 -0.80 3.99 -12.24
C ASN A 156 0.03 4.42 -11.03
N LEU A 157 1.31 4.75 -11.20
CA LEU A 157 2.19 5.21 -10.14
C LEU A 157 3.01 6.40 -10.64
N PRO A 158 2.46 7.63 -10.57
CA PRO A 158 2.94 8.81 -11.30
C PRO A 158 4.22 9.43 -10.73
N VAL A 159 5.31 8.65 -10.71
CA VAL A 159 6.63 9.07 -10.22
C VAL A 159 7.21 10.18 -11.09
N GLU A 160 7.05 10.09 -12.41
CA GLU A 160 7.53 11.10 -13.38
C GLU A 160 6.94 12.49 -13.05
N MET A 161 5.63 12.55 -12.78
CA MET A 161 4.93 13.77 -12.41
C MET A 161 5.51 14.44 -11.16
N ALA A 162 5.87 13.64 -10.14
CA ALA A 162 6.52 14.16 -8.93
C ALA A 162 7.94 14.69 -9.21
N LEU A 163 8.71 13.99 -10.05
CA LEU A 163 10.06 14.41 -10.45
C LEU A 163 10.03 15.72 -11.24
N GLU A 164 9.10 15.87 -12.18
CA GLU A 164 8.90 17.10 -12.96
C GLU A 164 8.54 18.30 -12.06
N LYS A 165 7.86 18.06 -10.93
CA LYS A 165 7.56 19.08 -9.92
C LYS A 165 8.75 19.38 -8.97
N GLY A 166 9.91 18.77 -9.22
CA GLY A 166 11.15 19.02 -8.51
C GLY A 166 11.32 18.18 -7.25
N ALA A 167 10.73 16.99 -7.18
CA ALA A 167 11.02 16.04 -6.11
C ALA A 167 12.47 15.54 -6.19
N GLU A 168 13.18 15.60 -5.07
CA GLU A 168 14.54 15.04 -4.92
C GLU A 168 14.52 13.67 -4.23
N HIS A 169 13.50 13.45 -3.41
CA HIS A 169 13.23 12.20 -2.71
C HIS A 169 11.83 11.74 -3.09
N VAL A 170 11.70 10.51 -3.59
CA VAL A 170 10.38 9.95 -3.95
C VAL A 170 10.11 8.73 -3.10
N ILE A 171 8.97 8.74 -2.41
CA ILE A 171 8.40 7.58 -1.74
C ILE A 171 7.19 7.17 -2.56
N ALA A 172 7.25 6.03 -3.24
CA ALA A 172 6.19 5.56 -4.11
C ALA A 172 5.51 4.32 -3.51
N VAL A 173 4.18 4.35 -3.40
CA VAL A 173 3.38 3.28 -2.80
C VAL A 173 2.73 2.46 -3.90
N ASP A 174 3.27 1.27 -4.15
CA ASP A 174 2.76 0.36 -5.17
C ASP A 174 1.78 -0.65 -4.54
N LEU A 175 0.52 -0.59 -4.98
CA LEU A 175 -0.55 -1.48 -4.53
C LEU A 175 -0.62 -2.80 -5.32
N GLU A 176 0.31 -3.00 -6.27
CA GLU A 176 0.33 -4.12 -7.22
C GLU A 176 -1.04 -4.30 -7.89
N ALA A 177 -1.63 -3.18 -8.33
CA ALA A 177 -2.93 -3.15 -8.99
C ALA A 177 -2.77 -3.20 -10.52
N ILE A 178 -3.91 -3.39 -11.20
CA ILE A 178 -3.97 -3.38 -12.65
C ILE A 178 -3.80 -1.94 -13.13
N GLY A 179 -2.88 -1.71 -14.08
CA GLY A 179 -2.62 -0.41 -14.68
C GLY A 179 -1.27 -0.39 -15.40
N LEU A 180 -1.02 0.64 -16.20
CA LEU A 180 0.30 0.85 -16.80
C LEU A 180 1.25 1.44 -15.74
N LEU A 181 2.49 0.98 -15.73
CA LEU A 181 3.55 1.57 -14.89
C LEU A 181 4.65 2.10 -15.79
N ARG A 182 4.93 3.40 -15.73
CA ARG A 182 6.00 4.02 -16.52
C ARG A 182 7.37 3.85 -15.87
N LYS A 183 7.76 2.60 -15.55
CA LYS A 183 9.01 2.28 -14.81
C LYS A 183 10.30 2.80 -15.46
N ALA A 184 10.28 3.08 -16.77
CA ALA A 184 11.43 3.66 -17.47
C ALA A 184 11.83 5.03 -16.90
N THR A 185 10.85 5.81 -16.42
CA THR A 185 11.00 7.17 -15.86
C THR A 185 11.60 7.17 -14.46
N TRP A 186 11.53 6.03 -13.76
CA TRP A 186 12.01 5.91 -12.39
C TRP A 186 13.53 5.99 -12.30
N LYS A 187 14.24 5.72 -13.41
CA LYS A 187 15.71 5.78 -13.50
C LYS A 187 16.25 7.19 -13.28
N ASP A 188 15.42 8.19 -13.53
CA ASP A 188 15.78 9.60 -13.37
C ASP A 188 15.62 10.05 -11.91
N SER A 189 15.06 9.21 -11.04
CA SER A 189 14.94 9.50 -9.61
C SER A 189 16.26 9.22 -8.87
N PRO A 190 16.91 10.24 -8.29
CA PRO A 190 18.16 10.03 -7.56
C PRO A 190 17.95 9.25 -6.26
N ARG A 191 16.73 9.24 -5.71
CA ARG A 191 16.36 8.59 -4.43
C ARG A 191 14.90 8.13 -4.43
N LEU A 192 14.63 7.03 -5.12
CA LEU A 192 13.33 6.37 -5.12
C LEU A 192 13.27 5.27 -4.06
N THR A 193 12.30 5.37 -3.15
CA THR A 193 11.91 4.31 -2.21
C THR A 193 10.54 3.78 -2.62
N ILE A 194 10.48 2.50 -3.02
CA ILE A 194 9.20 1.84 -3.33
C ILE A 194 8.74 1.09 -2.08
N ILE A 195 7.53 1.39 -1.63
CA ILE A 195 6.84 0.68 -0.56
C ILE A 195 5.76 -0.19 -1.22
N ALA A 196 5.90 -1.50 -1.08
CA ALA A 196 4.98 -2.48 -1.62
C ALA A 196 4.87 -3.66 -0.65
N SER A 197 3.71 -4.30 -0.65
CA SER A 197 3.42 -5.41 0.25
C SER A 197 3.92 -6.73 -0.33
N ALA A 198 4.61 -7.53 0.50
CA ALA A 198 4.90 -8.93 0.17
C ALA A 198 3.65 -9.84 0.24
N TRP A 199 2.53 -9.30 0.74
CA TRP A 199 1.29 -10.00 0.96
C TRP A 199 0.17 -9.49 0.06
N ASN A 200 -0.72 -10.41 -0.31
CA ASN A 200 -1.93 -10.04 -1.03
C ASN A 200 -2.78 -9.05 -0.22
N LEU A 201 -3.04 -7.89 -0.84
CA LEU A 201 -3.85 -6.79 -0.29
C LEU A 201 -5.37 -7.00 -0.47
N GLY A 202 -5.78 -8.08 -1.12
CA GLY A 202 -7.17 -8.37 -1.44
C GLY A 202 -7.56 -7.92 -2.85
N LYS A 203 -8.86 -8.00 -3.14
CA LYS A 203 -9.42 -7.63 -4.44
C LYS A 203 -9.61 -6.11 -4.53
N PHE A 204 -9.46 -5.58 -5.74
CA PHE A 204 -9.61 -4.15 -6.04
C PHE A 204 -10.95 -3.54 -5.58
N TRP A 205 -12.04 -4.31 -5.60
CA TRP A 205 -13.39 -3.84 -5.26
C TRP A 205 -13.87 -4.24 -3.85
N ALA A 206 -13.08 -4.98 -3.06
CA ALA A 206 -13.54 -5.55 -1.81
C ALA A 206 -13.19 -4.68 -0.59
N PHE A 207 -14.15 -3.86 -0.15
CA PHE A 207 -14.03 -2.95 1.02
C PHE A 207 -14.46 -3.63 2.33
N GLU A 208 -13.93 -4.81 2.60
CA GLU A 208 -14.23 -5.57 3.82
C GLU A 208 -13.50 -4.93 5.03
N PRO A 209 -14.20 -4.54 6.12
CA PRO A 209 -13.59 -3.83 7.24
C PRO A 209 -12.38 -4.53 7.87
N GLU A 210 -12.42 -5.86 7.97
CA GLU A 210 -11.30 -6.63 8.53
C GLU A 210 -10.08 -6.64 7.59
N ASN A 211 -10.29 -6.72 6.26
CA ASN A 211 -9.19 -6.61 5.31
C ASN A 211 -8.64 -5.18 5.27
N VAL A 212 -9.49 -4.14 5.34
CA VAL A 212 -9.08 -2.73 5.41
C VAL A 212 -8.15 -2.49 6.60
N LYS A 213 -8.53 -2.93 7.80
CA LYS A 213 -7.68 -2.84 9.00
C LYS A 213 -6.35 -3.58 8.80
N ARG A 214 -6.40 -4.78 8.23
CA ARG A 214 -5.20 -5.60 7.97
C ARG A 214 -4.24 -4.90 7.02
N ILE A 215 -4.70 -4.41 5.87
CA ILE A 215 -3.81 -3.82 4.87
C ILE A 215 -3.30 -2.44 5.27
N LEU A 216 -4.08 -1.65 6.00
CA LEU A 216 -3.59 -0.44 6.67
C LEU A 216 -2.42 -0.79 7.60
N ARG A 217 -2.59 -1.84 8.42
CA ARG A 217 -1.51 -2.32 9.29
C ARG A 217 -0.28 -2.77 8.49
N LEU A 218 -0.45 -3.46 7.37
CA LEU A 218 0.66 -3.88 6.51
C LEU A 218 1.41 -2.67 5.93
N GLY A 219 0.71 -1.66 5.43
CA GLY A 219 1.33 -0.44 4.89
C GLY A 219 2.17 0.30 5.92
N TYR A 220 1.67 0.38 7.16
CA TYR A 220 2.43 0.91 8.28
C TYR A 220 3.71 0.11 8.53
N LEU A 221 3.62 -1.23 8.61
CA LEU A 221 4.75 -2.08 8.93
C LEU A 221 5.81 -2.11 7.82
N ASP A 222 5.38 -2.17 6.56
CA ASP A 222 6.28 -2.14 5.41
C ASP A 222 7.03 -0.82 5.31
N THR A 223 6.37 0.30 5.62
CA THR A 223 7.01 1.61 5.72
C THR A 223 8.04 1.65 6.84
N MET A 224 7.66 1.19 8.04
CA MET A 224 8.60 1.12 9.17
C MET A 224 9.83 0.23 8.87
N LYS A 225 9.67 -0.85 8.09
CA LYS A 225 10.80 -1.65 7.59
C LYS A 225 11.64 -0.89 6.56
N ALA A 226 11.00 -0.22 5.59
CA ALA A 226 11.69 0.55 4.55
C ALA A 226 12.57 1.68 5.13
N PHE A 227 12.16 2.27 6.25
CA PHE A 227 12.91 3.30 6.97
C PHE A 227 13.80 2.75 8.10
N GLY A 228 13.91 1.42 8.22
CA GLY A 228 14.81 0.75 9.17
C GLY A 228 14.41 0.89 10.64
N ALA A 229 13.16 1.24 10.94
CA ALA A 229 12.61 1.19 12.30
C ALA A 229 12.34 -0.27 12.72
N PHE A 230 11.89 -1.10 11.78
CA PHE A 230 11.82 -2.55 11.92
C PHE A 230 12.72 -3.28 10.92
N SER A 231 12.79 -4.59 11.06
CA SER A 231 13.55 -5.49 10.19
C SER A 231 12.66 -6.60 9.65
N GLY A 232 13.15 -7.33 8.64
CA GLY A 232 12.43 -8.42 7.98
C GLY A 232 12.06 -8.07 6.54
N LYS A 233 11.53 -9.07 5.83
CA LYS A 233 11.10 -8.95 4.44
C LYS A 233 9.60 -9.19 4.35
N LYS A 234 9.14 -10.43 4.56
CA LYS A 234 7.71 -10.76 4.54
C LYS A 234 7.08 -10.45 5.90
N TYR A 235 7.78 -10.74 6.98
CA TYR A 235 7.32 -10.48 8.34
C TYR A 235 8.07 -9.30 8.95
N THR A 236 7.55 -8.82 10.08
CA THR A 236 8.11 -7.64 10.75
C THR A 236 8.70 -8.01 12.10
N PHE A 237 9.98 -7.70 12.29
CA PHE A 237 10.72 -8.02 13.51
C PHE A 237 11.26 -6.76 14.17
N LEU A 238 11.25 -6.75 15.51
CA LEU A 238 11.89 -5.68 16.29
C LEU A 238 13.37 -5.57 15.91
N ARG A 239 13.81 -4.34 15.65
CA ARG A 239 15.18 -4.06 15.24
C ARG A 239 16.18 -4.56 16.29
N GLY A 240 17.23 -5.24 15.84
CA GLY A 240 18.31 -5.74 16.69
C GLY A 240 18.06 -7.09 17.34
N GLN A 241 16.85 -7.66 17.25
CA GLN A 241 16.56 -9.01 17.75
C GLN A 241 17.16 -10.12 16.88
N PHE A 242 17.21 -9.88 15.56
CA PHE A 242 17.79 -10.79 14.58
C PHE A 242 18.75 -10.02 13.67
N ALA A 243 19.81 -10.69 13.19
CA ALA A 243 20.81 -10.08 12.31
C ALA A 243 21.38 -11.08 11.32
N GLY A 244 21.62 -10.62 10.08
CA GLY A 244 22.15 -11.42 8.98
C GLY A 244 21.27 -12.63 8.69
N GLU A 245 21.90 -13.79 8.48
CA GLU A 245 21.24 -15.08 8.22
C GLU A 245 20.14 -15.42 9.25
N ARG A 246 20.29 -15.00 10.51
CA ARG A 246 19.27 -15.25 11.56
C ARG A 246 17.94 -14.55 11.29
N LEU A 247 17.96 -13.40 10.62
CA LEU A 247 16.74 -12.69 10.23
C LEU A 247 16.03 -13.41 9.07
N GLU A 248 16.80 -13.91 8.10
CA GLU A 248 16.26 -14.68 6.97
C GLU A 248 15.65 -16.00 7.44
N GLU A 249 16.31 -16.70 8.36
CA GLU A 249 15.80 -17.89 9.04
C GLU A 249 14.48 -17.61 9.79
N ALA A 250 14.40 -16.49 10.51
CA ALA A 250 13.19 -16.09 11.26
C ALA A 250 12.02 -15.74 10.32
N ASP A 251 12.26 -14.98 9.26
CA ASP A 251 11.27 -14.63 8.24
C ASP A 251 10.75 -15.88 7.51
N ALA A 252 11.66 -16.80 7.16
CA ALA A 252 11.32 -18.08 6.56
C ALA A 252 10.53 -18.99 7.51
N ALA A 253 10.88 -19.04 8.79
CA ALA A 253 10.12 -19.79 9.79
C ALA A 253 8.70 -19.23 9.95
N ALA A 254 8.54 -17.91 10.10
CA ALA A 254 7.21 -17.31 10.15
C ALA A 254 6.38 -17.60 8.89
N ALA A 255 7.01 -17.58 7.71
CA ALA A 255 6.38 -17.93 6.44
C ALA A 255 5.94 -19.39 6.36
N ALA A 256 6.80 -20.32 6.76
CA ALA A 256 6.52 -21.76 6.72
C ALA A 256 5.33 -22.15 7.61
N PHE A 257 5.14 -21.44 8.71
CA PHE A 257 4.06 -21.66 9.67
C PHE A 257 2.82 -20.77 9.42
N GLU A 258 2.81 -19.98 8.34
CA GLU A 258 1.71 -19.06 7.98
C GLU A 258 1.28 -18.16 9.16
N LEU A 259 2.25 -17.60 9.88
CA LEU A 259 1.97 -16.69 10.99
C LEU A 259 1.29 -15.39 10.48
N ASP A 260 0.74 -14.59 11.38
CA ASP A 260 0.06 -13.34 11.02
C ASP A 260 1.06 -12.21 10.67
N PRO A 261 1.12 -11.73 9.42
CA PRO A 261 2.06 -10.68 9.01
C PRO A 261 1.75 -9.29 9.60
N ALA A 262 0.59 -9.09 10.22
CA ALA A 262 0.23 -7.83 10.88
C ALA A 262 0.85 -7.67 12.29
N ILE A 263 1.54 -8.70 12.79
CA ILE A 263 2.22 -8.72 14.08
C ILE A 263 3.68 -8.27 13.94
N VAL A 264 4.18 -7.57 14.97
CA VAL A 264 5.61 -7.30 15.14
C VAL A 264 6.20 -8.34 16.08
N TYR A 265 7.21 -9.06 15.62
CA TYR A 265 7.79 -10.20 16.32
C TYR A 265 9.10 -9.78 17.04
N SER A 266 9.15 -10.00 18.36
CA SER A 266 10.42 -10.23 19.06
C SER A 266 10.82 -11.69 18.91
N LYS A 267 12.02 -12.07 19.38
CA LYS A 267 12.42 -13.47 19.44
C LYS A 267 11.44 -14.31 20.28
N GLU A 268 11.08 -13.80 21.45
CA GLU A 268 10.18 -14.47 22.39
C GLU A 268 8.78 -14.65 21.79
N VAL A 269 8.25 -13.61 21.14
CA VAL A 269 6.93 -13.68 20.49
C VAL A 269 6.95 -14.67 19.32
N LEU A 270 8.01 -14.68 18.51
CA LEU A 270 8.15 -15.62 17.40
C LEU A 270 8.21 -17.06 17.92
N ASP A 271 9.10 -17.34 18.88
CA ASP A 271 9.28 -18.68 19.44
C ASP A 271 7.98 -19.19 20.07
N GLN A 272 7.28 -18.34 20.83
CA GLN A 272 5.97 -18.67 21.40
C GLN A 272 4.94 -18.99 20.31
N LYS A 273 4.84 -18.18 19.25
CA LYS A 273 3.87 -18.39 18.17
C LYS A 273 4.16 -19.66 17.37
N LEU A 274 5.43 -19.97 17.15
CA LEU A 274 5.83 -21.20 16.50
C LEU A 274 5.51 -22.42 17.37
N LEU A 275 5.80 -22.37 18.69
CA LEU A 275 5.41 -23.42 19.64
C LEU A 275 3.89 -23.62 19.70
N GLU A 276 3.12 -22.54 19.75
CA GLU A 276 1.65 -22.59 19.69
C GLU A 276 1.18 -23.28 18.40
N ALA A 277 1.77 -22.92 17.25
CA ALA A 277 1.42 -23.51 15.96
C ALA A 277 1.73 -25.02 15.92
N VAL A 278 2.90 -25.44 16.40
CA VAL A 278 3.29 -26.87 16.53
C VAL A 278 2.34 -27.62 17.47
N ASN A 279 2.02 -27.06 18.64
CA ASN A 279 1.13 -27.70 19.61
C ASN A 279 -0.34 -27.72 19.14
N GLN A 280 -0.77 -26.80 18.28
CA GLN A 280 -2.08 -26.87 17.62
C GLN A 280 -2.12 -27.94 16.51
N GLU A 281 -0.98 -28.44 16.05
CA GLU A 281 -0.92 -29.59 15.15
C GLU A 281 -1.47 -30.86 15.85
N THR A 282 -1.39 -30.94 17.18
CA THR A 282 -2.04 -32.00 17.96
C THR A 282 -3.58 -31.92 17.95
N SER A 283 -4.19 -30.80 17.48
CA SER A 283 -5.64 -30.57 17.41
C SER A 283 -6.27 -30.57 16.00
N ARG A 284 -5.56 -31.04 14.96
CA ARG A 284 -6.09 -31.30 13.59
C ARG A 284 -6.47 -30.09 12.70
N GLN A 285 -6.06 -28.85 13.00
CA GLN A 285 -6.65 -27.67 12.33
C GLN A 285 -5.84 -27.01 11.19
N TRP A 286 -4.66 -27.53 10.85
CA TRP A 286 -3.86 -26.99 9.74
C TRP A 286 -4.44 -27.39 8.38
N LYS A 287 -4.34 -26.49 7.37
CA LYS A 287 -4.56 -26.86 5.96
C LYS A 287 -3.53 -27.94 5.56
N GLU A 288 -3.94 -28.92 4.76
CA GLU A 288 -3.08 -30.05 4.32
C GLU A 288 -1.74 -29.57 3.73
N ASP A 289 -1.73 -28.45 3.01
CA ASP A 289 -0.51 -27.88 2.42
C ASP A 289 0.52 -27.45 3.46
N VAL A 290 0.08 -26.87 4.58
CA VAL A 290 0.98 -26.40 5.65
C VAL A 290 1.49 -27.59 6.45
N LYS A 291 0.64 -28.60 6.71
CA LYS A 291 1.08 -29.88 7.31
C LYS A 291 2.09 -30.58 6.42
N SER A 292 1.86 -30.60 5.11
CA SER A 292 2.78 -31.21 4.14
C SER A 292 4.13 -30.48 4.11
N LYS A 293 4.12 -29.13 4.10
CA LYS A 293 5.34 -28.31 4.20
C LYS A 293 6.10 -28.57 5.49
N VAL A 294 5.44 -28.51 6.65
CA VAL A 294 6.07 -28.75 7.97
C VAL A 294 6.49 -30.21 8.13
N LYS A 295 5.73 -31.17 7.59
CA LYS A 295 6.13 -32.58 7.59
C LYS A 295 7.35 -32.84 6.70
N ARG A 296 7.40 -32.31 5.47
CA ARG A 296 8.59 -32.39 4.59
C ARG A 296 9.78 -31.73 5.26
N PHE A 297 9.57 -30.57 5.85
CA PHE A 297 10.53 -29.89 6.71
C PHE A 297 11.06 -30.83 7.83
N LEU A 298 10.19 -31.62 8.48
CA LEU A 298 10.53 -32.48 9.62
C LEU A 298 11.22 -33.78 9.20
N THR A 299 10.81 -34.37 8.07
CA THR A 299 11.21 -35.73 7.67
C THR A 299 12.26 -35.77 6.58
N ASP A 300 12.37 -34.74 5.74
CA ASP A 300 13.17 -34.83 4.52
C ASP A 300 14.58 -34.26 4.69
N GLY A 301 15.52 -34.80 3.90
CA GLY A 301 16.91 -34.33 3.84
C GLY A 301 17.07 -33.01 3.07
N PRO A 302 18.19 -32.28 3.22
CA PRO A 302 18.38 -30.97 2.62
C PRO A 302 18.26 -30.93 1.08
N GLY A 303 18.49 -32.06 0.41
CA GLY A 303 18.48 -32.16 -1.07
C GLY A 303 17.08 -32.14 -1.71
N THR A 304 16.00 -32.18 -0.91
CA THR A 304 14.61 -32.21 -1.41
C THR A 304 13.77 -31.00 -0.93
N LEU A 305 14.40 -30.06 -0.22
CA LEU A 305 13.77 -28.86 0.34
C LEU A 305 14.10 -27.63 -0.52
N LEU A 306 13.16 -26.70 -0.59
CA LEU A 306 13.39 -25.36 -1.12
C LEU A 306 14.30 -24.57 -0.16
N GLU A 307 15.00 -23.55 -0.67
CA GLU A 307 15.92 -22.74 0.12
C GLU A 307 15.24 -22.11 1.35
N GLU A 308 14.03 -21.56 1.19
CA GLU A 308 13.24 -21.01 2.31
C GLU A 308 12.89 -22.09 3.35
N GLU A 309 12.63 -23.34 2.93
CA GLU A 309 12.33 -24.44 3.85
C GLU A 309 13.58 -24.85 4.66
N ILE A 310 14.76 -24.79 4.03
CA ILE A 310 16.05 -25.03 4.72
C ILE A 310 16.31 -23.96 5.77
N LEU A 311 16.06 -22.69 5.45
CA LEU A 311 16.22 -21.56 6.39
C LEU A 311 15.27 -21.68 7.57
N ALA A 312 13.98 -21.97 7.31
CA ALA A 312 13.00 -22.25 8.36
C ALA A 312 13.48 -23.40 9.27
N LYS A 313 14.05 -24.47 8.69
CA LYS A 313 14.58 -25.65 9.42
C LYS A 313 15.72 -25.33 10.35
N ARG A 314 16.63 -24.46 9.91
CA ARG A 314 17.71 -23.98 10.78
C ARG A 314 17.15 -23.24 11.98
N TYR A 315 16.14 -22.37 11.79
CA TYR A 315 15.57 -21.59 12.88
C TYR A 315 14.99 -22.46 13.99
N VAL A 316 14.02 -23.31 13.65
CA VAL A 316 13.22 -24.03 14.66
C VAL A 316 13.99 -25.15 15.35
N VAL A 317 14.96 -25.79 14.66
CA VAL A 317 15.86 -26.78 15.28
C VAL A 317 16.79 -26.09 16.27
N ARG A 318 17.39 -24.96 15.86
CA ARG A 318 18.33 -24.21 16.70
C ARG A 318 17.67 -23.66 17.97
N ASN A 319 16.40 -23.27 17.88
CA ASN A 319 15.66 -22.69 19.00
C ASN A 319 14.83 -23.71 19.80
N GLY A 320 14.96 -25.02 19.54
CA GLY A 320 14.29 -26.06 20.32
C GLY A 320 12.76 -26.03 20.22
N ILE A 321 12.21 -25.57 19.09
CA ILE A 321 10.76 -25.44 18.89
C ILE A 321 10.10 -26.80 18.60
N LEU A 322 10.86 -27.75 18.06
CA LEU A 322 10.38 -29.06 17.60
C LEU A 322 10.91 -30.25 18.43
N TRP A 323 11.55 -29.99 19.57
CA TRP A 323 12.17 -31.01 20.44
C TRP A 323 11.79 -30.85 21.90
#